data_AF-A0A7V3S1W7-F1
#
_entry.id   AF-A0A7V3S1W7-F1
#
_cell.length_a   1.000
_cell.length_b   1.000
_cell.length_c   1.000
_cell.angle_alpha   90.00
_cell.angle_beta   90.00
_cell.angle_gamma   90.00
#
_symmetry.space_group_name_H-M   'P 1'
#
loop_
_entity.id
_entity.type
_entity.pdbx_description
1 polymer ?
#
loop_
_entity_poly.entity_id
_entity_poly.type
_entity_poly.pdbx_seq_one_letter_code
_entity_poly.pdbx_strand_id
1 'polypeptide(L)'
;MESKIAQALKLKYQPVAVILTDEKPETALQFAKGRWGCVMQMLAASAKGKTAVFDRESYGCMGGAVGLGFGNMYERWPGGIECFYN
;
A
#
# COMPACT_ATOMS: atom_id res chain seq x y z
N MET A 1 23.68 1.50 10.54
CA MET A 1 22.88 0.69 11.48
C MET A 1 22.73 -0.70 10.88
N GLU A 2 23.12 -1.75 11.60
CA GLU A 2 22.92 -3.14 11.13
C GLU A 2 21.57 -3.69 11.63
N SER A 3 20.77 -4.25 10.72
CA SER A 3 19.44 -4.80 11.05
C SER A 3 19.53 -6.27 11.47
N LYS A 4 19.26 -6.54 12.75
CA LYS A 4 19.18 -7.92 13.30
C LYS A 4 18.16 -8.78 12.55
N ILE A 5 17.03 -8.18 12.15
CA ILE A 5 15.98 -8.87 11.39
C ILE A 5 16.49 -9.26 10.01
N ALA A 6 17.18 -8.36 9.30
CA ALA A 6 17.73 -8.65 7.98
C ALA A 6 18.76 -9.80 8.03
N GLN A 7 19.62 -9.81 9.06
CA GLN A 7 20.60 -10.88 9.27
C GLN A 7 19.95 -12.23 9.55
N ALA A 8 18.86 -12.26 10.33
CA ALA A 8 18.12 -13.48 10.62
C ALA A 8 17.37 -14.02 9.40
N LEU A 9 16.71 -13.14 8.64
CA LEU A 9 15.85 -13.53 7.53
C LEU A 9 16.62 -13.80 6.22
N LYS A 10 17.85 -13.28 6.07
CA LYS A 10 18.71 -13.47 4.88
C LYS A 10 17.99 -13.20 3.55
N LEU A 11 17.15 -12.17 3.53
CA LEU A 11 16.32 -11.84 2.37
C LEU A 11 17.16 -11.20 1.25
N LYS A 12 16.79 -11.51 0.00
CA LYS A 12 17.37 -10.89 -1.21
C LYS A 12 17.17 -9.36 -1.24
N TYR A 13 16.10 -8.88 -0.60
CA TYR A 13 15.75 -7.46 -0.51
C TYR A 13 15.64 -7.05 0.96
N GLN A 14 15.85 -5.76 1.25
CA GLN A 14 15.66 -5.25 2.61
C GLN A 14 14.19 -5.45 3.03
N PRO A 15 13.94 -5.86 4.30
CA PRO A 15 12.59 -6.05 4.78
C PRO A 15 11.82 -4.73 4.76
N VAL A 16 10.58 -4.76 4.27
CA VAL A 16 9.66 -3.62 4.34
C VAL A 16 8.79 -3.80 5.57
N ALA A 17 8.82 -2.81 6.47
CA ALA A 17 7.94 -2.77 7.62
C ALA A 17 6.58 -2.17 7.23
N VAL A 18 5.50 -2.74 7.78
CA VAL A 18 4.16 -2.16 7.72
C VAL A 18 3.85 -1.59 9.10
N ILE A 19 3.51 -0.30 9.15
CA ILE A 19 3.22 0.43 10.39
C ILE A 19 1.82 1.00 10.27
N LEU A 20 0.98 0.75 11.28
CA LEU A 20 -0.31 1.39 11.43
C LEU A 20 -0.13 2.58 12.39
N THR A 21 -0.48 3.77 11.91
CA THR A 21 -0.35 5.03 12.66
C THR A 21 -1.34 6.05 12.11
N ASP A 22 -1.75 6.99 12.94
CA ASP A 22 -2.56 8.15 12.54
C ASP A 22 -1.68 9.31 12.03
N GLU A 23 -0.35 9.20 12.19
CA GLU A 23 0.61 10.24 11.79
C GLU A 23 1.23 9.94 10.43
N LYS A 24 1.09 10.90 9.50
CA LYS A 24 1.75 10.85 8.19
C LYS A 24 3.16 11.46 8.28
N PRO A 25 4.23 10.73 7.88
CA PRO A 25 5.55 11.30 7.74
C PRO A 25 5.62 12.37 6.64
N GLU A 26 6.37 13.46 6.87
CA GLU A 26 6.46 14.59 5.92
C GLU A 26 6.93 14.19 4.53
N THR A 27 7.90 13.28 4.42
CA THR A 27 8.55 12.90 3.16
C THR A 27 7.99 11.61 2.53
N ALA A 28 6.76 11.23 2.87
CA ALA A 28 6.15 10.01 2.35
C ALA A 28 5.57 10.15 0.93
N LEU A 29 5.76 9.11 0.12
CA LEU A 29 5.02 8.92 -1.12
C LEU A 29 3.57 8.57 -0.79
N GLN A 30 2.63 9.28 -1.40
CA GLN A 30 1.20 9.02 -1.28
C GLN A 30 0.54 9.25 -2.63
N PHE A 31 -0.45 8.43 -2.98
CA PHE A 31 -1.30 8.74 -4.12
C PHE A 31 -2.13 10.00 -3.83
N ALA A 32 -2.39 10.83 -4.84
CA ALA A 32 -3.41 11.86 -4.69
C ALA A 32 -4.80 11.21 -4.63
N LYS A 33 -5.72 11.84 -3.89
CA LYS A 33 -7.10 11.36 -3.72
C LYS A 33 -7.76 11.07 -5.07
N GLY A 34 -8.41 9.92 -5.18
CA GLY A 34 -9.12 9.48 -6.39
C GLY A 34 -8.21 9.12 -7.57
N ARG A 35 -6.88 9.14 -7.42
CA ARG A 35 -5.95 8.69 -8.46
C ARG A 35 -5.73 7.19 -8.37
N TRP A 36 -5.82 6.52 -9.52
CA TRP A 36 -5.50 5.11 -9.63
C TRP A 36 -3.99 4.88 -9.49
N GLY A 37 -3.63 3.79 -8.81
CA GLY A 37 -2.25 3.36 -8.65
C GLY A 37 -2.18 1.97 -8.02
N CYS A 38 -1.06 1.27 -8.23
CA CYS A 38 -0.88 -0.09 -7.74
C CYS A 38 -0.07 -0.11 -6.43
N VAL A 39 -0.58 -0.81 -5.41
CA VAL A 39 0.12 -1.04 -4.13
C VAL A 39 1.50 -1.67 -4.32
N MET A 40 1.68 -2.51 -5.35
CA MET A 40 2.98 -3.13 -5.65
C MET A 40 4.04 -2.13 -6.10
N GLN A 41 3.65 -1.01 -6.74
CA GLN A 41 4.61 0.05 -7.08
C GLN A 41 5.13 0.76 -5.84
N MET A 42 4.26 1.00 -4.86
CA MET A 42 4.65 1.56 -3.56
C MET A 42 5.51 0.58 -2.76
N LEU A 43 5.16 -0.71 -2.75
CA LEU A 43 5.99 -1.75 -2.12
C LEU A 43 7.40 -1.79 -2.72
N ALA A 44 7.51 -1.73 -4.05
CA ALA A 44 8.80 -1.68 -4.74
C ALA A 44 9.59 -0.41 -4.40
N ALA A 45 8.93 0.73 -4.24
CA ALA A 45 9.56 1.97 -3.78
C ALA A 45 10.05 1.84 -2.32
N SER A 46 9.28 1.18 -1.46
CA SER A 46 9.65 0.94 -0.06
C SER A 46 10.78 -0.04 0.12
N ALA A 47 10.84 -1.10 -0.70
CA ALA A 47 12.00 -1.98 -0.76
C ALA A 47 13.28 -1.26 -1.23
N LYS A 48 13.15 -0.10 -1.88
CA LYS A 48 14.25 0.80 -2.30
C LYS A 48 14.50 1.95 -1.31
N GLY A 49 13.93 1.89 -0.11
CA GLY A 49 14.18 2.85 0.97
C GLY A 49 13.27 4.07 0.99
N LYS A 50 12.20 4.13 0.17
CA LYS A 50 11.21 5.21 0.23
C LYS A 50 10.06 4.88 1.17
N THR A 51 9.63 5.82 1.98
CA THR A 51 8.41 5.65 2.78
C THR A 51 7.19 5.85 1.89
N ALA A 52 6.27 4.89 1.88
CA ALA A 52 4.97 5.01 1.20
C ALA A 52 3.86 4.92 2.24
N VAL A 53 2.81 5.73 2.07
CA VAL A 53 1.65 5.76 2.97
C VAL A 53 0.37 5.58 2.19
N PHE A 54 -0.62 5.00 2.87
CA PHE A 54 -1.97 4.81 2.36
C PHE A 54 -2.96 5.22 3.45
N ASP A 55 -4.06 5.82 3.04
CA ASP A 55 -5.22 6.05 3.89
C ASP A 55 -6.52 5.68 3.15
N ARG A 56 -7.65 5.90 3.81
CA ARG A 56 -8.99 5.58 3.29
C ARG A 56 -9.39 6.41 2.06
N GLU A 57 -8.65 7.45 1.71
CA GLU A 57 -8.90 8.32 0.56
C GLU A 57 -7.83 8.19 -0.53
N SER A 58 -6.67 7.61 -0.21
CA SER A 58 -5.45 7.61 -1.03
C SER A 58 -4.86 6.21 -1.30
N TYR A 59 -5.70 5.18 -1.35
CA TYR A 59 -5.26 3.78 -1.48
C TYR A 59 -4.86 3.35 -2.91
N GLY A 60 -5.03 4.21 -3.91
CA GLY A 60 -4.77 3.87 -5.31
C GLY A 60 -5.93 3.12 -5.95
N CYS A 61 -5.80 1.80 -6.11
CA CYS A 61 -6.86 0.95 -6.68
C CYS A 61 -7.68 0.23 -5.60
N MET A 62 -8.91 -0.16 -5.92
CA MET A 62 -9.83 -0.81 -4.97
C MET A 62 -9.31 -2.17 -4.49
N GLY A 63 -8.71 -2.98 -5.38
CA GLY A 63 -8.08 -4.23 -4.98
C GLY A 63 -6.91 -4.01 -4.00
N GLY A 64 -6.13 -2.94 -4.22
CA GLY A 64 -5.08 -2.52 -3.30
C GLY A 64 -5.65 -2.13 -1.94
N ALA A 65 -6.75 -1.39 -1.91
CA ALA A 65 -7.42 -0.98 -0.68
C ALA A 65 -7.93 -2.16 0.15
N VAL A 66 -8.50 -3.17 -0.51
CA VAL A 66 -8.93 -4.42 0.14
C VAL A 66 -7.72 -5.16 0.71
N GLY A 67 -6.64 -5.30 -0.08
CA GLY A 67 -5.40 -5.93 0.37
C GLY A 67 -4.70 -5.19 1.51
N LEU A 68 -4.88 -3.87 1.61
CA LEU A 68 -4.39 -3.02 2.70
C LEU A 68 -5.32 -3.02 3.93
N GLY A 69 -6.49 -3.66 3.88
CA GLY A 69 -7.40 -3.80 5.01
C GLY A 69 -8.36 -2.63 5.23
N PHE A 70 -8.61 -1.77 4.23
CA PHE A 70 -9.56 -0.66 4.38
C PHE A 70 -11.04 -1.05 4.30
N GLY A 71 -11.34 -2.34 4.16
CA GLY A 71 -12.69 -2.91 4.03
C GLY A 71 -13.02 -3.32 2.59
N ASN A 72 -14.28 -3.67 2.34
CA ASN A 72 -14.75 -4.08 1.03
C ASN A 72 -14.88 -2.88 0.06
N MET A 73 -13.79 -2.55 -0.64
CA MET A 73 -13.78 -1.43 -1.59
C MET A 73 -14.32 -1.80 -2.97
N TYR A 74 -14.69 -3.05 -3.23
CA TYR A 74 -15.33 -3.46 -4.48
C TYR A 74 -16.76 -2.91 -4.61
N GLU A 75 -17.41 -2.54 -3.50
CA GLU A 75 -18.69 -1.81 -3.52
C GLU A 75 -18.57 -0.44 -4.20
N ARG A 76 -17.35 0.11 -4.30
CA ARG A 76 -17.06 1.37 -4.97
C ARG A 76 -16.55 1.18 -6.40
N TRP A 77 -16.61 -0.05 -6.92
CA TRP A 77 -16.17 -0.33 -8.28
C TRP A 77 -16.99 0.46 -9.31
N PRO A 78 -16.36 1.08 -10.31
CA PRO A 78 -17.10 1.75 -11.38
C PRO A 78 -18.06 0.76 -12.06
N GLY A 79 -19.37 1.04 -11.96
CA GLY A 79 -20.42 0.16 -12.47
C GLY A 79 -20.95 -0.88 -11.45
N GLY A 80 -20.49 -0.82 -10.20
CA GLY A 80 -20.96 -1.70 -9.12
C GLY A 80 -20.32 -3.09 -9.16
N ILE A 81 -20.72 -3.93 -8.20
CA ILE A 81 -20.27 -5.32 -8.13
C ILE A 81 -20.88 -6.16 -9.26
N GLU A 82 -21.99 -5.69 -9.84
CA GLU A 82 -22.71 -6.27 -10.97
C GLU A 82 -21.81 -6.41 -12.21
N CYS A 83 -20.77 -5.58 -12.34
CA CYS A 83 -19.79 -5.70 -13.42
C CYS A 83 -19.03 -7.05 -13.44
N PHE A 84 -19.06 -7.82 -12.35
CA PHE A 84 -18.39 -9.11 -12.24
C PHE A 84 -19.30 -10.32 -12.46
N TYR A 85 -20.58 -10.12 -12.77
CA TYR A 85 -21.54 -11.22 -12.91
C TYR A 85 -21.45 -11.97 -14.25
N ASN A 86 -20.68 -11.47 -15.22
CA ASN A 86 -20.54 -12.03 -16.56
C ASN A 86 -19.12 -12.47 -16.85
#